data_AF-A0A821B5H8-F1
#
_entry.id   AF-A0A821B5H8-F1
#
_cell.length_a   1.000
_cell.length_b   1.000
_cell.length_c   1.000
_cell.angle_alpha   90.00
_cell.angle_beta   90.00
_cell.angle_gamma   90.00
#
_symmetry.space_group_name_H-M   'P 1'
#
loop_
_entity.id
_entity.type
_entity.pdbx_description
1 polymer ?
#
loop_
_entity_poly.entity_id
_entity_poly.type
_entity_poly.pdbx_seq_one_letter_code
_entity_poly.pdbx_strand_id
1 'polypeptide(L)'
;MFICTLFLLTISYHISWCQYDLTNVVRGTKMSVNDDMFVSASNAFSNFAVIMHPFRNISAGGAIRCNMRYNTTDRYVHSVAVAGIAQNSTNDEHFIFVFAAEKMSTMTPYVCIGHMIKSTCISTVQCTDMGTGGFSQEYFLIGVDSNGTFAYGFTNSFAFKLDIYANSIIVNVTMDSVWPSSGFIPHAVDVANTWAVIGGYGYFDDVKKNYAAVACIINLAVLINASCTSLTSETTYLVPSNVISYNELYELSVAIRGQRVVVGVHRLSTFVILKNLGSSLNVTHIHTLSYADASSFGRVVDWADDITVAVLVLKPDETSWSKSLVFFYDEHSVKLTTPLFTFPNNQQILGTRLSRPSFARFGITSGGNMAILTENADILIIPFTPAGYTSTWNETTERVFVFYFIQKLCIGGTYKNRTSVGPCQICPSGTRNSGTLDNGVLQCISCSKNSSTSFCPLASLVDIDLSTVPSYSQTVAYPETGDTTDMEDLLLKNMFQISSDSRCLVISPLLWTLIAGGVSLFILLLMIVIKFFGCEQCIKCRKKAKDIFKHTDIIGEGEMWAGGLATLAIIVLVSFSYWFSISFIRRYPIEDINEPATFTCDQSLVNAQFSIVLELIDIHQLK
;
A
#
# COMPACT_ATOMS: atom_id res chain seq x y z
N MET A 1 -34.55 -43.53 -14.09
CA MET A 1 -35.14 -42.63 -13.06
C MET A 1 -35.17 -43.32 -11.67
N PHE A 2 -34.11 -44.06 -11.31
CA PHE A 2 -34.01 -44.77 -10.01
C PHE A 2 -32.58 -44.69 -9.43
N ILE A 3 -31.69 -43.89 -10.03
CA ILE A 3 -30.30 -43.69 -9.60
C ILE A 3 -30.07 -42.28 -9.03
N CYS A 4 -30.91 -41.29 -9.37
CA CYS A 4 -30.82 -39.95 -8.76
C CYS A 4 -31.40 -39.86 -7.34
N THR A 5 -32.29 -40.79 -6.93
CA THR A 5 -32.94 -40.75 -5.62
C THR A 5 -32.09 -41.36 -4.50
N LEU A 6 -31.10 -42.19 -4.82
CA LEU A 6 -30.22 -42.79 -3.82
C LEU A 6 -29.05 -41.88 -3.41
N PHE A 7 -28.73 -40.87 -4.22
CA PHE A 7 -27.65 -39.91 -3.93
C PHE A 7 -28.11 -38.74 -3.04
N LEU A 8 -29.44 -38.55 -2.89
CA LEU A 8 -30.03 -37.48 -2.07
C LEU A 8 -30.40 -37.93 -0.65
N LEU A 9 -30.21 -39.19 -0.30
CA LEU A 9 -30.64 -39.77 0.99
C LEU A 9 -29.49 -40.21 1.92
N THR A 10 -28.23 -40.02 1.52
CA THR A 10 -27.05 -40.21 2.38
C THR A 10 -26.49 -38.89 2.96
N ILE A 11 -27.18 -37.76 2.75
CA ILE A 11 -26.87 -36.48 3.40
C ILE A 11 -27.94 -36.17 4.45
N SER A 12 -27.97 -36.94 5.53
CA SER A 12 -28.55 -36.56 6.83
C SER A 12 -28.24 -37.67 7.82
N TYR A 13 -27.79 -37.27 9.02
CA TYR A 13 -27.25 -38.09 10.11
C TYR A 13 -25.76 -38.43 10.06
N HIS A 14 -24.94 -37.39 10.02
CA HIS A 14 -23.88 -37.29 11.03
C HIS A 14 -24.17 -36.05 11.89
N ILE A 15 -24.74 -36.29 13.08
CA ILE A 15 -24.55 -35.39 14.22
C ILE A 15 -23.07 -35.54 14.59
N SER A 16 -22.22 -34.88 13.81
CA SER A 16 -20.84 -34.61 14.21
C SER A 16 -20.96 -33.63 15.36
N TRP A 17 -20.46 -34.03 16.53
CA TRP A 17 -20.03 -33.08 17.52
C TRP A 17 -19.19 -32.03 16.78
N CYS A 18 -19.65 -30.78 16.77
CA CYS A 18 -18.89 -29.66 16.21
C CYS A 18 -17.60 -29.52 17.02
N GLN A 19 -16.57 -30.28 16.68
CA GLN A 19 -15.21 -29.80 16.84
C GLN A 19 -15.11 -28.61 15.89
N TYR A 20 -15.21 -27.41 16.46
CA TYR A 20 -14.83 -26.20 15.76
C TYR A 20 -13.46 -26.43 15.14
N ASP A 21 -13.39 -26.39 13.81
CA ASP A 21 -12.12 -26.34 13.11
C ASP A 21 -11.48 -24.99 13.42
N LEU A 22 -10.67 -24.98 14.49
CA LEU A 22 -9.91 -23.82 14.96
C LEU A 22 -8.85 -23.36 13.93
N THR A 23 -8.68 -24.04 12.79
CA THR A 23 -7.74 -23.63 11.75
C THR A 23 -8.23 -22.45 10.91
N ASN A 24 -9.55 -22.15 10.94
CA ASN A 24 -10.18 -21.09 10.15
C ASN A 24 -10.83 -19.95 10.96
N VAL A 25 -10.81 -20.00 12.30
CA VAL A 25 -11.42 -18.96 13.13
C VAL A 25 -10.36 -17.93 13.52
N VAL A 26 -10.35 -16.86 12.71
CA VAL A 26 -9.69 -15.56 12.93
C VAL A 26 -8.15 -15.64 12.96
N ARG A 27 -7.55 -15.59 11.77
CA ARG A 27 -6.11 -15.32 11.60
C ARG A 27 -5.86 -13.83 11.85
N GLY A 28 -4.92 -13.53 12.74
CA GLY A 28 -4.38 -12.17 12.86
C GLY A 28 -3.55 -11.99 14.12
N THR A 29 -2.24 -11.78 13.96
CA THR A 29 -1.41 -11.27 15.04
C THR A 29 -1.88 -9.85 15.38
N LYS A 30 -2.20 -9.60 16.64
CA LYS A 30 -2.61 -8.26 17.12
C LYS A 30 -1.39 -7.53 17.62
N MET A 31 -1.30 -6.22 17.41
CA MET A 31 -0.22 -5.41 17.96
C MET A 31 -0.75 -4.07 18.48
N SER A 32 -0.05 -3.54 19.47
CA SER A 32 -0.19 -2.17 19.95
C SER A 32 1.19 -1.68 20.40
N VAL A 33 1.45 -0.39 20.21
CA VAL A 33 2.75 0.21 20.50
C VAL A 33 2.55 1.64 20.99
N ASN A 34 3.34 2.03 21.98
CA ASN A 34 3.59 3.41 22.35
C ASN A 34 5.11 3.62 22.54
N ASP A 35 5.52 4.81 23.00
CA ASP A 35 6.94 5.13 23.17
C ASP A 35 7.65 4.25 24.22
N ASP A 36 6.91 3.70 25.18
CA ASP A 36 7.42 2.90 26.29
C ASP A 36 7.37 1.38 26.03
N MET A 37 6.46 0.90 25.19
CA MET A 37 6.16 -0.52 25.09
C MET A 37 5.54 -0.90 23.74
N PHE A 38 5.96 -2.05 23.23
CA PHE A 38 5.32 -2.77 22.14
C PHE A 38 4.78 -4.10 22.67
N VAL A 39 3.56 -4.45 22.29
CA VAL A 39 2.96 -5.75 22.59
C VAL A 39 2.36 -6.32 21.32
N SER A 40 2.67 -7.58 21.02
CA SER A 40 1.93 -8.35 20.04
C SER A 40 1.41 -9.66 20.62
N ALA A 41 0.22 -10.07 20.18
CA ALA A 41 -0.44 -11.31 20.59
C ALA A 41 -0.55 -12.25 19.39
N SER A 42 -0.09 -13.49 19.56
CA SER A 42 -0.25 -14.54 18.56
C SER A 42 -1.11 -15.69 19.08
N ASN A 43 -2.32 -15.80 18.54
CA ASN A 43 -3.24 -16.91 18.85
C ASN A 43 -2.70 -18.27 18.40
N ALA A 44 -1.85 -18.31 17.36
CA ALA A 44 -1.22 -19.55 16.89
C ALA A 44 -0.20 -20.11 17.91
N PHE A 45 0.48 -19.25 18.66
CA PHE A 45 1.50 -19.64 19.64
C PHE A 45 1.08 -19.45 21.09
N SER A 46 -0.16 -18.98 21.32
CA SER A 46 -0.73 -18.63 22.64
C SER A 46 0.23 -17.78 23.48
N ASN A 47 0.88 -16.81 22.85
CA ASN A 47 1.89 -15.97 23.48
C ASN A 47 1.71 -14.48 23.15
N PHE A 48 2.18 -13.66 24.09
CA PHE A 48 2.47 -12.26 23.87
C PHE A 48 3.97 -12.08 23.70
N ALA A 49 4.39 -11.38 22.66
CA ALA A 49 5.72 -10.82 22.57
C ALA A 49 5.65 -9.37 23.07
N VAL A 50 6.40 -9.08 24.13
CA VAL A 50 6.42 -7.77 24.77
C VAL A 50 7.83 -7.21 24.65
N ILE A 51 7.96 -5.99 24.14
CA ILE A 51 9.22 -5.26 24.09
C ILE A 51 9.04 -3.99 24.90
N MET A 52 9.80 -3.87 25.99
CA MET A 52 9.84 -2.71 26.86
C MET A 52 10.94 -1.75 26.41
N HIS A 53 10.63 -0.46 26.42
CA HIS A 53 11.47 0.62 25.90
C HIS A 53 11.96 0.36 24.46
N PRO A 54 11.06 0.03 23.50
CA PRO A 54 11.47 -0.37 22.16
C PRO A 54 12.37 0.65 21.47
N PHE A 55 12.14 1.95 21.69
CA PHE A 55 12.87 3.03 21.02
C PHE A 55 14.02 3.63 21.85
N ARG A 56 14.31 3.09 23.03
CA ARG A 56 15.38 3.61 23.90
C ARG A 56 16.75 3.13 23.42
N ASN A 57 17.72 4.04 23.44
CA ASN A 57 19.07 3.74 22.98
C ASN A 57 19.74 2.62 23.81
N ILE A 58 20.56 1.78 23.16
CA ILE A 58 21.25 0.64 23.77
C ILE A 58 22.14 1.08 24.94
N SER A 59 22.78 2.26 24.82
CA SER A 59 23.61 2.84 25.88
C SER A 59 22.83 3.20 27.16
N ALA A 60 21.50 3.33 27.07
CA ALA A 60 20.62 3.64 28.19
C ALA A 60 19.86 2.42 28.72
N GLY A 61 20.39 1.21 28.50
CA GLY A 61 19.83 -0.06 28.95
C GLY A 61 19.04 -0.83 27.87
N GLY A 62 18.86 -0.25 26.69
CA GLY A 62 18.25 -0.88 25.52
C GLY A 62 16.82 -1.38 25.70
N ALA A 63 16.27 -1.92 24.62
CA ALA A 63 14.99 -2.58 24.62
C ALA A 63 15.09 -3.99 25.21
N ILE A 64 14.12 -4.37 26.06
CA ILE A 64 14.07 -5.70 26.68
C ILE A 64 12.86 -6.43 26.14
N ARG A 65 13.10 -7.62 25.58
CA ARG A 65 12.05 -8.51 25.10
C ARG A 65 11.71 -9.55 26.16
N CYS A 66 10.43 -9.66 26.49
CA CYS A 66 9.87 -10.73 27.28
C CYS A 66 8.77 -11.44 26.48
N ASN A 67 8.53 -12.71 26.80
CA ASN A 67 7.41 -13.46 26.26
C ASN A 67 6.49 -13.85 27.42
N MET A 68 5.20 -13.59 27.29
CA MET A 68 4.19 -14.01 28.26
C MET A 68 3.25 -15.03 27.60
N ARG A 69 3.10 -16.22 28.19
CA ARG A 69 2.08 -17.17 27.74
C ARG A 69 0.76 -16.81 28.38
N TYR A 70 -0.31 -16.67 27.59
CA TYR A 70 -1.65 -16.68 28.16
C TYR A 70 -2.14 -18.12 28.19
N ASN A 71 -2.37 -18.59 29.41
CA ASN A 71 -2.55 -19.99 29.70
C ASN A 71 -3.82 -20.55 29.03
N THR A 72 -3.71 -21.71 28.37
CA THR A 72 -4.74 -22.53 27.68
C THR A 72 -4.98 -22.27 26.17
N THR A 73 -5.16 -23.35 25.43
CA THR A 73 -5.60 -23.41 24.02
C THR A 73 -7.04 -22.96 23.81
N ASP A 74 -7.76 -22.71 24.90
CA ASP A 74 -9.16 -22.34 24.92
C ASP A 74 -9.39 -20.82 24.91
N ARG A 75 -8.31 -20.04 24.72
CA ARG A 75 -8.36 -18.58 24.77
C ARG A 75 -8.03 -17.99 23.42
N TYR A 76 -8.86 -17.07 22.99
CA TYR A 76 -8.66 -16.31 21.76
C TYR A 76 -8.55 -14.82 22.08
N VAL A 77 -7.43 -14.19 21.73
CA VAL A 77 -7.19 -12.75 21.92
C VAL A 77 -7.67 -11.99 20.70
N HIS A 78 -8.63 -11.09 20.90
CA HIS A 78 -9.26 -10.29 19.84
C HIS A 78 -8.54 -8.97 19.60
N SER A 79 -8.10 -8.32 20.68
CA SER A 79 -7.38 -7.04 20.62
C SER A 79 -6.47 -6.84 21.83
N VAL A 80 -5.46 -5.98 21.67
CA VAL A 80 -4.49 -5.59 22.69
C VAL A 80 -4.23 -4.10 22.60
N ALA A 81 -4.06 -3.44 23.75
CA ALA A 81 -3.74 -2.03 23.85
C ALA A 81 -2.71 -1.80 24.96
N VAL A 82 -1.70 -0.96 24.69
CA VAL A 82 -0.67 -0.60 25.65
C VAL A 82 -1.17 0.55 26.54
N ALA A 83 -1.01 0.43 27.86
CA ALA A 83 -1.35 1.51 28.80
C ALA A 83 -0.12 2.35 29.21
N GLY A 84 1.06 1.74 29.30
CA GLY A 84 2.31 2.43 29.60
C GLY A 84 2.98 1.95 30.89
N ILE A 85 3.68 2.85 31.58
CA ILE A 85 4.45 2.54 32.79
C ILE A 85 3.66 2.95 34.04
N ALA A 86 3.50 2.02 34.99
CA ALA A 86 2.88 2.31 36.27
C ALA A 86 3.78 3.24 37.10
N GLN A 87 3.29 4.42 37.48
CA GLN A 87 4.09 5.47 38.14
C GLN A 87 4.51 5.17 39.60
N ASN A 88 4.18 4.00 40.16
CA ASN A 88 4.11 3.84 41.62
C ASN A 88 4.98 2.74 42.26
N SER A 89 6.00 2.22 41.57
CA SER A 89 6.88 1.17 42.13
C SER A 89 8.32 1.64 42.35
N THR A 90 8.79 1.34 43.55
CA THR A 90 10.17 1.39 44.02
C THR A 90 11.14 0.76 43.00
N ASN A 91 11.99 1.57 42.35
CA ASN A 91 13.13 1.19 41.47
C ASN A 91 12.91 0.22 40.28
N ASP A 92 11.84 -0.57 40.25
CA ASP A 92 11.48 -1.47 39.15
C ASP A 92 10.41 -0.80 38.28
N GLU A 93 10.63 -0.74 36.97
CA GLU A 93 9.65 -0.24 35.99
C GLU A 93 8.60 -1.34 35.72
N HIS A 94 7.33 -1.05 36.01
CA HIS A 94 6.19 -1.95 35.77
C HIS A 94 5.43 -1.48 34.52
N PHE A 95 5.34 -2.36 33.53
CA PHE A 95 4.64 -2.11 32.27
C PHE A 95 3.25 -2.72 32.31
N ILE A 96 2.27 -1.97 31.82
CA ILE A 96 0.86 -2.36 31.80
C ILE A 96 0.34 -2.35 30.37
N PHE A 97 -0.37 -3.42 30.01
CA PHE A 97 -1.17 -3.51 28.80
C PHE A 97 -2.49 -4.20 29.11
N VAL A 98 -3.50 -3.94 28.29
CA VAL A 98 -4.84 -4.51 28.42
C VAL A 98 -5.14 -5.30 27.16
N PHE A 99 -5.79 -6.45 27.31
CA PHE A 99 -6.23 -7.23 26.16
C PHE A 99 -7.66 -7.74 26.36
N ALA A 100 -8.38 -7.78 25.25
CA ALA A 100 -9.73 -8.32 25.18
C ALA A 100 -9.67 -9.70 24.53
N ALA A 101 -10.34 -10.66 25.15
CA ALA A 101 -10.26 -12.05 24.74
C ALA A 101 -11.55 -12.81 25.06
N GLU A 102 -11.64 -14.03 24.54
CA GLU A 102 -12.79 -14.89 24.69
C GLU A 102 -12.35 -16.32 25.05
N LYS A 103 -13.13 -16.97 25.93
CA LYS A 103 -13.00 -18.41 26.21
C LYS A 103 -13.81 -19.16 25.15
N MET A 104 -13.14 -19.90 24.27
CA MET A 104 -13.78 -20.54 23.11
C MET A 104 -14.78 -21.63 23.54
N SER A 105 -14.49 -22.37 24.61
CA SER A 105 -15.35 -23.44 25.13
C SER A 105 -16.68 -22.93 25.69
N THR A 106 -16.69 -21.74 26.26
CA THR A 106 -17.88 -21.16 26.92
C THR A 106 -18.43 -19.92 26.23
N MET A 107 -17.81 -19.49 25.12
CA MET A 107 -18.11 -18.22 24.42
C MET A 107 -18.28 -17.05 25.40
N THR A 108 -17.33 -16.95 26.33
CA THR A 108 -17.39 -15.95 27.41
C THR A 108 -16.35 -14.87 27.16
N PRO A 109 -16.77 -13.64 26.84
CA PRO A 109 -15.85 -12.52 26.71
C PRO A 109 -15.29 -12.12 28.08
N TYR A 110 -14.01 -11.77 28.10
CA TYR A 110 -13.32 -11.26 29.28
C TYR A 110 -12.27 -10.22 28.87
N VAL A 111 -11.97 -9.33 29.79
CA VAL A 111 -10.89 -8.34 29.66
C VAL A 111 -9.81 -8.66 30.69
N CYS A 112 -8.55 -8.55 30.30
CA CYS A 112 -7.44 -8.75 31.22
C CYS A 112 -6.45 -7.59 31.20
N ILE A 113 -5.85 -7.35 32.35
CA ILE A 113 -4.75 -6.43 32.57
C ILE A 113 -3.48 -7.27 32.75
N GLY A 114 -2.54 -7.12 31.85
CA GLY A 114 -1.21 -7.70 31.92
C GLY A 114 -0.23 -6.72 32.56
N HIS A 115 0.44 -7.15 33.62
CA HIS A 115 1.55 -6.43 34.23
C HIS A 115 2.85 -7.17 33.94
N MET A 116 3.91 -6.43 33.65
CA MET A 116 5.24 -7.00 33.39
C MET A 116 6.32 -6.18 34.09
N ILE A 117 7.20 -6.86 34.81
CA ILE A 117 8.33 -6.24 35.52
C ILE A 117 9.56 -6.31 34.62
N LYS A 118 10.17 -5.16 34.32
CA LYS A 118 11.29 -5.06 33.38
C LYS A 118 12.51 -5.88 33.76
N SER A 119 12.91 -5.83 35.04
CA SER A 119 14.15 -6.46 35.52
C SER A 119 14.10 -7.99 35.49
N THR A 120 12.90 -8.59 35.55
CA THR A 120 12.74 -10.03 35.73
C THR A 120 11.95 -10.71 34.60
N CYS A 121 11.30 -9.95 33.71
CA CYS A 121 10.28 -10.46 32.78
C CYS A 121 9.15 -11.24 33.48
N ILE A 122 8.95 -11.06 34.79
CA ILE A 122 7.84 -11.68 35.51
C ILE A 122 6.56 -10.96 35.10
N SER A 123 5.55 -11.76 34.72
CA SER A 123 4.26 -11.26 34.27
C SER A 123 3.13 -11.75 35.19
N THR A 124 2.20 -10.86 35.50
CA THR A 124 0.94 -11.21 36.18
C THR A 124 -0.23 -10.74 35.34
N VAL A 125 -1.29 -11.55 35.26
CA VAL A 125 -2.50 -11.22 34.51
C VAL A 125 -3.68 -11.26 35.45
N GLN A 126 -4.48 -10.18 35.45
CA GLN A 126 -5.73 -10.09 36.16
C GLN A 126 -6.87 -9.99 35.14
N CYS A 127 -7.89 -10.83 35.26
CA CYS A 127 -8.97 -10.91 34.27
C CYS A 127 -10.33 -10.73 34.91
N THR A 128 -11.23 -10.07 34.19
CA THR A 128 -12.61 -9.80 34.57
C THR A 128 -13.52 -10.35 33.47
N ASP A 129 -14.38 -11.31 33.82
CA ASP A 129 -15.37 -11.89 32.90
C ASP A 129 -16.52 -10.89 32.68
N MET A 130 -17.01 -10.74 31.44
CA MET A 130 -17.98 -9.70 31.07
C MET A 130 -19.46 -10.09 31.28
N GLY A 131 -19.77 -11.22 31.94
CA GLY A 131 -21.12 -11.62 32.35
C GLY A 131 -22.12 -11.97 31.24
N THR A 132 -21.82 -11.65 29.97
CA THR A 132 -22.65 -11.94 28.79
C THR A 132 -22.17 -13.22 28.10
N GLY A 133 -22.46 -14.39 28.68
CA GLY A 133 -22.17 -15.67 28.03
C GLY A 133 -23.19 -16.01 26.94
N GLY A 134 -22.77 -16.78 25.93
CA GLY A 134 -23.68 -17.47 25.00
C GLY A 134 -23.66 -17.01 23.55
N PHE A 135 -22.93 -15.94 23.21
CA PHE A 135 -22.71 -15.52 21.82
C PHE A 135 -21.26 -15.10 21.61
N SER A 136 -20.61 -15.73 20.63
CA SER A 136 -19.25 -15.41 20.19
C SER A 136 -19.12 -13.92 19.86
N GLN A 137 -18.09 -13.26 20.40
CA GLN A 137 -17.80 -11.86 20.14
C GLN A 137 -16.71 -11.78 19.07
N GLU A 138 -17.07 -11.98 17.80
CA GLU A 138 -16.10 -11.99 16.69
C GLU A 138 -15.33 -10.67 16.54
N TYR A 139 -15.93 -9.57 17.01
CA TYR A 139 -15.33 -8.26 17.07
C TYR A 139 -15.33 -7.74 18.51
N PHE A 140 -14.19 -7.87 19.17
CA PHE A 140 -13.96 -7.32 20.50
C PHE A 140 -12.75 -6.39 20.48
N LEU A 141 -13.03 -5.09 20.40
CA LEU A 141 -12.04 -4.03 20.30
C LEU A 141 -11.74 -3.44 21.68
N ILE A 142 -10.48 -3.07 21.90
CA ILE A 142 -10.04 -2.38 23.10
C ILE A 142 -9.11 -1.22 22.74
N GLY A 143 -9.31 -0.09 23.41
CA GLY A 143 -8.42 1.06 23.36
C GLY A 143 -8.15 1.60 24.76
N VAL A 144 -7.10 2.38 24.92
CA VAL A 144 -6.68 2.96 26.21
C VAL A 144 -6.53 4.47 26.01
N ASP A 145 -6.91 5.26 27.02
CA ASP A 145 -6.73 6.71 26.97
C ASP A 145 -5.25 7.11 26.98
N SER A 146 -4.94 8.36 26.58
CA SER A 146 -3.55 8.84 26.52
C SER A 146 -2.80 8.72 27.85
N ASN A 147 -3.53 8.68 28.97
CA ASN A 147 -2.98 8.65 30.32
C ASN A 147 -2.80 7.22 30.84
N GLY A 148 -3.21 6.19 30.11
CA GLY A 148 -3.11 4.79 30.56
C GLY A 148 -3.93 4.49 31.82
N THR A 149 -4.99 5.27 32.08
CA THR A 149 -5.81 5.17 33.28
C THR A 149 -7.06 4.35 33.03
N PHE A 150 -7.68 4.52 31.87
CA PHE A 150 -8.92 3.83 31.51
C PHE A 150 -8.77 3.06 30.22
N ALA A 151 -9.29 1.84 30.21
CA ALA A 151 -9.47 1.05 29.00
C ALA A 151 -10.96 1.06 28.60
N TYR A 152 -11.19 1.11 27.30
CA TYR A 152 -12.52 1.16 26.70
C TYR A 152 -12.68 -0.02 25.77
N GLY A 153 -13.70 -0.83 26.01
CA GLY A 153 -14.02 -1.99 25.19
C GLY A 153 -15.31 -1.77 24.40
N PHE A 154 -15.30 -2.19 23.13
CA PHE A 154 -16.44 -2.10 22.23
C PHE A 154 -16.65 -3.45 21.54
N THR A 155 -17.87 -3.98 21.61
CA THR A 155 -18.26 -5.22 20.92
C THR A 155 -19.51 -5.03 20.09
N ASN A 156 -20.09 -6.11 19.55
CA ASN A 156 -21.40 -6.09 18.91
C ASN A 156 -22.58 -6.15 19.91
N SER A 157 -22.31 -6.31 21.22
CA SER A 157 -23.32 -6.57 22.26
C SER A 157 -23.27 -5.62 23.44
N PHE A 158 -22.10 -5.06 23.75
CA PHE A 158 -21.92 -4.10 24.84
C PHE A 158 -20.71 -3.17 24.60
N ALA A 159 -20.65 -2.10 25.39
CA ALA A 159 -19.45 -1.28 25.55
C ALA A 159 -19.17 -1.06 27.04
N PHE A 160 -17.89 -0.92 27.41
CA PHE A 160 -17.51 -0.72 28.80
C PHE A 160 -16.34 0.25 28.97
N LYS A 161 -16.24 0.78 30.20
CA LYS A 161 -15.10 1.53 30.72
C LYS A 161 -14.51 0.79 31.91
N LEU A 162 -13.25 0.40 31.81
CA LEU A 162 -12.46 -0.28 32.83
C LEU A 162 -11.46 0.70 33.45
N ASP A 163 -11.43 0.77 34.78
CA ASP A 163 -10.32 1.37 35.51
C ASP A 163 -9.17 0.37 35.60
N ILE A 164 -8.03 0.72 35.00
CA ILE A 164 -6.88 -0.16 34.89
C ILE A 164 -6.22 -0.38 36.27
N TYR A 165 -6.22 0.63 37.15
CA TYR A 165 -5.56 0.56 38.45
C TYR A 165 -6.45 -0.08 39.52
N ALA A 166 -7.76 0.18 39.47
CA ALA A 166 -8.73 -0.47 40.35
C ALA A 166 -9.13 -1.87 39.87
N ASN A 167 -8.79 -2.23 38.62
CA ASN A 167 -9.24 -3.46 37.95
C ASN A 167 -10.77 -3.67 38.07
N SER A 168 -11.53 -2.61 37.80
CA SER A 168 -12.99 -2.62 37.97
C SER A 168 -13.69 -1.95 36.80
N ILE A 169 -14.77 -2.57 36.31
CA ILE A 169 -15.63 -1.99 35.29
C ILE A 169 -16.50 -0.92 35.94
N ILE A 170 -16.34 0.34 35.52
CA ILE A 170 -17.09 1.49 36.06
C ILE A 170 -18.37 1.75 35.25
N VAL A 171 -18.30 1.54 33.93
CA VAL A 171 -19.45 1.72 33.02
C VAL A 171 -19.59 0.46 32.19
N ASN A 172 -20.81 -0.06 32.08
CA ASN A 172 -21.17 -1.16 31.19
C ASN A 172 -22.54 -0.87 30.60
N VAL A 173 -22.61 -0.74 29.28
CA VAL A 173 -23.81 -0.32 28.55
C VAL A 173 -24.09 -1.29 27.40
N THR A 174 -25.38 -1.52 27.12
CA THR A 174 -25.82 -2.35 25.99
C THR A 174 -25.83 -1.55 24.70
N MET A 175 -25.63 -2.21 23.57
CA MET A 175 -25.43 -1.57 22.25
C MET A 175 -26.55 -0.65 21.79
N ASP A 176 -27.79 -0.98 22.16
CA ASP A 176 -28.97 -0.16 21.82
C ASP A 176 -28.87 1.27 22.36
N SER A 177 -28.04 1.48 23.40
CA SER A 177 -27.76 2.80 23.95
C SER A 177 -26.50 3.46 23.37
N VAL A 178 -25.63 2.68 22.72
CA VAL A 178 -24.34 3.13 22.21
C VAL A 178 -24.48 3.64 20.78
N TRP A 179 -25.10 2.86 19.89
CA TRP A 179 -25.11 3.13 18.45
C TRP A 179 -26.45 3.65 17.96
N PRO A 180 -26.44 4.49 16.92
CA PRO A 180 -27.66 5.04 16.36
C PRO A 180 -28.53 4.01 15.61
N SER A 181 -27.99 2.83 15.24
CA SER A 181 -28.74 1.75 14.59
C SER A 181 -28.38 0.36 15.15
N SER A 182 -29.36 -0.55 15.16
CA SER A 182 -29.28 -1.90 15.75
C SER A 182 -28.49 -2.92 14.91
N GLY A 183 -27.62 -2.45 14.02
CA GLY A 183 -26.79 -3.29 13.16
C GLY A 183 -25.36 -2.80 12.99
N PHE A 184 -24.89 -1.88 13.83
CA PHE A 184 -23.51 -1.43 13.77
C PHE A 184 -22.55 -2.52 14.27
N ILE A 185 -21.55 -2.84 13.45
CA ILE A 185 -20.50 -3.81 13.76
C ILE A 185 -19.17 -3.05 13.84
N PRO A 186 -18.53 -3.00 15.02
CA PRO A 186 -17.26 -2.28 15.18
C PRO A 186 -16.09 -3.11 14.63
N HIS A 187 -15.19 -2.49 13.87
CA HIS A 187 -14.00 -3.14 13.29
C HIS A 187 -12.67 -2.50 13.72
N ALA A 188 -12.69 -1.21 14.07
CA ALA A 188 -11.50 -0.48 14.52
C ALA A 188 -11.88 0.55 15.59
N VAL A 189 -10.97 0.82 16.51
CA VAL A 189 -11.12 1.83 17.54
C VAL A 189 -9.82 2.57 17.74
N ASP A 190 -9.93 3.87 17.95
CA ASP A 190 -8.86 4.65 18.56
C ASP A 190 -9.43 5.63 19.58
N VAL A 191 -8.67 5.90 20.64
CA VAL A 191 -9.13 6.53 21.88
C VAL A 191 -8.29 7.76 22.18
N ALA A 192 -8.96 8.91 22.24
CA ALA A 192 -8.40 10.14 22.79
C ALA A 192 -8.85 10.32 24.25
N ASN A 193 -8.55 11.46 24.87
CA ASN A 193 -8.73 11.64 26.31
C ASN A 193 -10.20 11.67 26.76
N THR A 194 -11.08 12.26 25.93
CA THR A 194 -12.50 12.48 26.28
C THR A 194 -13.47 11.90 25.26
N TRP A 195 -12.96 11.43 24.12
CA TRP A 195 -13.73 10.93 23.01
C TRP A 195 -12.95 9.82 22.29
N ALA A 196 -13.66 8.97 21.57
CA ALA A 196 -13.07 7.94 20.73
C ALA A 196 -13.75 7.92 19.35
N VAL A 197 -13.07 7.32 18.39
CA VAL A 197 -13.64 6.99 17.09
C VAL A 197 -13.67 5.49 16.92
N ILE A 198 -14.83 4.99 16.51
CA ILE A 198 -15.05 3.60 16.19
C ILE A 198 -15.39 3.51 14.71
N GLY A 199 -14.51 2.88 13.95
CA GLY A 199 -14.74 2.53 12.55
C GLY A 199 -15.46 1.20 12.48
N GLY A 200 -16.49 1.11 11.66
CA GLY A 200 -17.22 -0.13 11.48
C GLY A 200 -18.16 -0.10 10.30
N TYR A 201 -19.09 -1.04 10.27
CA TYR A 201 -20.14 -1.10 9.26
C TYR A 201 -21.50 -0.94 9.92
N GLY A 202 -22.30 -0.02 9.40
CA GLY A 202 -23.69 0.18 9.81
C GLY A 202 -24.64 0.02 8.63
N TYR A 203 -25.92 -0.16 8.93
CA TYR A 203 -26.94 -0.13 7.90
C TYR A 203 -27.03 1.27 7.27
N PHE A 204 -26.89 1.31 5.95
CA PHE A 204 -27.21 2.47 5.12
C PHE A 204 -28.72 2.56 4.85
N ASP A 205 -29.36 1.40 4.68
CA ASP A 205 -30.79 1.24 4.49
C ASP A 205 -31.25 0.09 5.39
N ASP A 206 -31.89 0.41 6.52
CA ASP A 206 -32.36 -0.56 7.52
C ASP A 206 -33.36 -1.57 6.94
N VAL A 207 -34.11 -1.17 5.90
CA VAL A 207 -35.12 -2.03 5.25
C VAL A 207 -34.44 -3.05 4.35
N LYS A 208 -33.44 -2.62 3.58
CA LYS A 208 -32.68 -3.50 2.67
C LYS A 208 -31.53 -4.23 3.34
N LYS A 209 -31.16 -3.85 4.56
CA LYS A 209 -30.00 -4.36 5.30
C LYS A 209 -28.69 -4.23 4.52
N ASN A 210 -28.56 -3.11 3.81
CA ASN A 210 -27.36 -2.77 3.06
C ASN A 210 -26.34 -2.14 4.00
N TYR A 211 -25.12 -2.69 4.07
CA TYR A 211 -24.06 -2.14 4.92
C TYR A 211 -23.22 -1.10 4.18
N ALA A 212 -22.84 -0.05 4.90
CA ALA A 212 -21.87 0.96 4.49
C ALA A 212 -20.79 1.12 5.57
N ALA A 213 -19.57 1.52 5.17
CA ALA A 213 -18.52 1.84 6.13
C ALA A 213 -18.83 3.17 6.79
N VAL A 214 -18.80 3.21 8.12
CA VAL A 214 -19.11 4.40 8.92
C VAL A 214 -18.06 4.60 10.00
N ALA A 215 -17.80 5.85 10.36
CA ALA A 215 -17.01 6.21 11.53
C ALA A 215 -17.90 6.90 12.55
N CYS A 216 -17.91 6.38 13.77
CA CYS A 216 -18.73 6.88 14.88
C CYS A 216 -17.85 7.55 15.93
N ILE A 217 -18.16 8.79 16.29
CA ILE A 217 -17.57 9.49 17.42
C ILE A 217 -18.41 9.25 18.67
N ILE A 218 -17.75 8.94 19.79
CA ILE A 218 -18.41 8.70 21.07
C ILE A 218 -17.73 9.46 22.21
N ASN A 219 -18.53 9.92 23.17
CA ASN A 219 -18.04 10.52 24.40
C ASN A 219 -17.69 9.42 25.42
N LEU A 220 -16.44 9.43 25.92
CA LEU A 220 -15.90 8.40 26.80
C LEU A 220 -16.37 8.49 28.26
N ALA A 221 -17.04 9.58 28.65
CA ALA A 221 -17.59 9.71 30.00
C ALA A 221 -18.87 8.86 30.17
N VAL A 222 -19.69 8.74 29.13
CA VAL A 222 -21.03 8.14 29.22
C VAL A 222 -21.18 6.90 28.33
N LEU A 223 -20.43 6.80 27.23
CA LEU A 223 -20.49 5.70 26.26
C LEU A 223 -21.88 5.48 25.63
N ILE A 224 -22.70 6.53 25.52
CA ILE A 224 -24.01 6.47 24.88
C ILE A 224 -24.12 7.48 23.73
N ASN A 225 -25.05 7.23 22.81
CA ASN A 225 -25.41 8.12 21.70
C ASN A 225 -24.22 8.52 20.82
N ALA A 226 -23.52 7.53 20.26
CA ALA A 226 -22.47 7.78 19.28
C ALA A 226 -23.04 8.46 18.02
N SER A 227 -22.32 9.44 17.48
CA SER A 227 -22.67 10.12 16.23
C SER A 227 -21.86 9.51 15.09
N CYS A 228 -22.53 8.96 14.07
CA CYS A 228 -21.86 8.27 12.96
C CYS A 228 -21.91 9.08 11.66
N THR A 229 -20.82 9.00 10.90
CA THR A 229 -20.64 9.63 9.59
C THR A 229 -20.30 8.54 8.56
N SER A 230 -20.97 8.57 7.41
CA SER A 230 -20.67 7.65 6.30
C SER A 230 -19.32 7.95 5.68
N LEU A 231 -18.54 6.90 5.41
CA LEU A 231 -17.23 6.96 4.75
C LEU A 231 -17.31 6.65 3.25
N THR A 232 -18.48 6.21 2.77
CA THR A 232 -18.69 5.70 1.41
C THR A 232 -19.85 6.39 0.72
N SER A 233 -19.78 6.51 -0.61
CA SER A 233 -20.93 6.89 -1.43
C SER A 233 -21.92 5.74 -1.58
N GLU A 234 -23.19 6.07 -1.85
CA GLU A 234 -24.37 5.19 -1.77
C GLU A 234 -24.36 3.95 -2.69
N THR A 235 -23.34 3.76 -3.53
CA THR A 235 -23.31 2.73 -4.60
C THR A 235 -22.43 1.52 -4.31
N THR A 236 -21.71 1.49 -3.18
CA THR A 236 -20.80 0.38 -2.80
C THR A 236 -21.45 -0.55 -1.78
N TYR A 237 -22.43 -1.33 -2.22
CA TYR A 237 -23.13 -2.27 -1.34
C TYR A 237 -22.24 -3.46 -0.95
N LEU A 238 -22.16 -3.71 0.35
CA LEU A 238 -21.39 -4.79 0.96
C LEU A 238 -22.24 -6.05 1.14
N VAL A 239 -21.62 -7.23 1.07
CA VAL A 239 -22.31 -8.51 1.25
C VAL A 239 -22.58 -8.72 2.75
N PRO A 240 -23.85 -8.77 3.21
CA PRO A 240 -24.18 -8.80 4.64
C PRO A 240 -23.53 -9.92 5.43
N SER A 241 -23.42 -11.12 4.86
CA SER A 241 -22.81 -12.28 5.54
C SER A 241 -21.35 -12.02 5.89
N ASN A 242 -20.61 -11.31 5.04
CA ASN A 242 -19.18 -11.06 5.21
C ASN A 242 -18.87 -9.89 6.14
N VAL A 243 -19.88 -9.10 6.48
CA VAL A 243 -19.78 -8.02 7.46
C VAL A 243 -20.06 -8.58 8.86
N ILE A 244 -21.07 -9.45 8.97
CA ILE A 244 -21.49 -10.06 10.24
C ILE A 244 -20.48 -11.12 10.71
N SER A 245 -19.87 -11.88 9.80
CA SER A 245 -18.78 -12.79 10.15
C SER A 245 -17.41 -12.20 9.84
N TYR A 246 -16.39 -12.50 10.63
CA TYR A 246 -15.02 -12.02 10.40
C TYR A 246 -14.53 -12.30 8.98
N ASN A 247 -14.11 -11.24 8.28
CA ASN A 247 -13.49 -11.31 6.97
C ASN A 247 -12.38 -10.27 6.87
N GLU A 248 -11.17 -10.70 6.51
CA GLU A 248 -9.99 -9.84 6.41
C GLU A 248 -10.13 -8.71 5.37
N LEU A 249 -10.95 -8.93 4.33
CA LEU A 249 -11.24 -7.91 3.31
C LEU A 249 -12.07 -6.75 3.88
N TYR A 250 -12.73 -6.96 5.02
CA TYR A 250 -13.57 -5.99 5.71
C TYR A 250 -12.86 -5.40 6.94
N GLU A 251 -11.54 -5.55 7.08
CA GLU A 251 -10.81 -4.83 8.12
C GLU A 251 -10.88 -3.31 7.89
N LEU A 252 -11.14 -2.58 8.96
CA LEU A 252 -10.95 -1.14 9.02
C LEU A 252 -9.76 -0.83 9.92
N SER A 253 -9.21 0.36 9.75
CA SER A 253 -8.22 0.94 10.65
C SER A 253 -8.58 2.38 10.96
N VAL A 254 -8.29 2.85 12.16
CA VAL A 254 -8.61 4.20 12.64
C VAL A 254 -7.41 4.70 13.42
N ALA A 255 -7.02 5.96 13.19
CA ALA A 255 -6.03 6.65 14.00
C ALA A 255 -6.38 8.13 14.20
N ILE A 256 -6.20 8.63 15.42
CA ILE A 256 -6.53 9.98 15.88
C ILE A 256 -5.23 10.77 16.12
N ARG A 257 -5.17 11.98 15.57
CA ARG A 257 -4.10 12.95 15.85
C ARG A 257 -4.70 14.33 16.11
N GLY A 258 -4.76 14.70 17.38
CA GLY A 258 -5.40 15.95 17.80
C GLY A 258 -6.90 15.95 17.45
N GLN A 259 -7.33 16.80 16.52
CA GLN A 259 -8.72 16.84 16.02
C GLN A 259 -8.90 16.10 14.68
N ARG A 260 -7.83 15.54 14.13
CA ARG A 260 -7.85 14.85 12.83
C ARG A 260 -7.96 13.36 13.06
N VAL A 261 -8.67 12.69 12.17
CA VAL A 261 -8.89 11.25 12.21
C VAL A 261 -8.64 10.72 10.82
N VAL A 262 -7.88 9.65 10.71
CA VAL A 262 -7.77 8.89 9.48
C VAL A 262 -8.46 7.55 9.66
N VAL A 263 -9.24 7.14 8.65
CA VAL A 263 -9.94 5.86 8.63
C VAL A 263 -9.60 5.12 7.34
N GLY A 264 -8.93 3.98 7.45
CA GLY A 264 -8.68 3.09 6.32
C GLY A 264 -9.84 2.11 6.11
N VAL A 265 -10.26 1.93 4.85
CA VAL A 265 -11.31 0.99 4.45
C VAL A 265 -10.74 0.01 3.43
N HIS A 266 -10.29 -1.15 3.92
CA HIS A 266 -9.57 -2.14 3.11
C HIS A 266 -10.37 -2.60 1.88
N ARG A 267 -11.65 -2.92 2.06
CA ARG A 267 -12.50 -3.44 0.98
C ARG A 267 -12.57 -2.53 -0.24
N LEU A 268 -12.45 -1.22 -0.02
CA LEU A 268 -12.59 -0.20 -1.05
C LEU A 268 -11.24 0.32 -1.53
N SER A 269 -10.13 -0.15 -0.95
CA SER A 269 -8.80 0.39 -1.20
C SER A 269 -8.78 1.92 -1.01
N THR A 270 -9.38 2.38 0.08
CA THR A 270 -9.45 3.81 0.42
C THR A 270 -8.95 4.11 1.83
N PHE A 271 -8.56 5.36 2.05
CA PHE A 271 -8.55 5.95 3.37
C PHE A 271 -9.24 7.32 3.32
N VAL A 272 -9.88 7.68 4.43
CA VAL A 272 -10.67 8.90 4.58
C VAL A 272 -10.09 9.71 5.73
N ILE A 273 -9.90 10.99 5.50
CA ILE A 273 -9.53 11.94 6.55
C ILE A 273 -10.79 12.66 7.00
N LEU A 274 -11.00 12.66 8.30
CA LEU A 274 -12.10 13.32 8.99
C LEU A 274 -11.55 14.37 9.95
N LYS A 275 -12.35 15.41 10.18
CA LYS A 275 -12.10 16.40 11.22
C LYS A 275 -13.18 16.32 12.29
N ASN A 276 -12.74 16.25 13.55
CA ASN A 276 -13.61 16.35 14.71
C ASN A 276 -14.06 17.80 14.94
N LEU A 277 -15.37 18.03 14.96
CA LEU A 277 -16.00 19.33 15.24
C LEU A 277 -16.66 19.40 16.63
N GLY A 278 -16.24 18.52 17.54
CA GLY A 278 -16.75 18.39 18.91
C GLY A 278 -17.67 17.19 19.06
N SER A 279 -18.90 17.30 18.54
CA SER A 279 -19.92 16.25 18.65
C SER A 279 -20.14 15.44 17.36
N SER A 280 -19.44 15.79 16.27
CA SER A 280 -19.58 15.14 14.97
C SER A 280 -18.25 15.05 14.25
N LEU A 281 -18.18 14.10 13.30
CA LEU A 281 -17.06 13.94 12.38
C LEU A 281 -17.48 14.48 11.01
N ASN A 282 -16.70 15.39 10.46
CA ASN A 282 -16.89 15.86 9.09
C ASN A 282 -15.83 15.24 8.17
N VAL A 283 -16.26 14.70 7.03
CA VAL A 283 -15.34 14.20 6.01
C VAL A 283 -14.66 15.39 5.34
N THR A 284 -13.33 15.46 5.43
CA THR A 284 -12.55 16.52 4.79
C THR A 284 -11.98 16.05 3.46
N HIS A 285 -11.40 14.85 3.44
CA HIS A 285 -10.77 14.28 2.26
C HIS A 285 -11.06 12.78 2.14
N ILE A 286 -11.30 12.31 0.92
CA ILE A 286 -11.42 10.88 0.58
C ILE A 286 -10.30 10.55 -0.41
N HIS A 287 -9.46 9.59 -0.06
CA HIS A 287 -8.40 9.10 -0.91
C HIS A 287 -8.69 7.67 -1.34
N THR A 288 -8.78 7.48 -2.64
CA THR A 288 -9.05 6.19 -3.27
C THR A 288 -7.92 5.88 -4.23
N LEU A 289 -7.30 4.70 -4.04
CA LEU A 289 -6.33 4.20 -5.00
C LEU A 289 -7.06 3.25 -5.96
N SER A 290 -7.16 3.63 -7.24
CA SER A 290 -7.59 2.72 -8.29
C SER A 290 -6.41 1.86 -8.71
N TYR A 291 -6.28 0.65 -8.17
CA TYR A 291 -5.29 -0.32 -8.65
C TYR A 291 -5.87 -1.73 -8.64
N ALA A 292 -5.59 -2.50 -9.68
CA ALA A 292 -5.97 -3.91 -9.77
C ALA A 292 -5.15 -4.81 -8.81
N ASP A 293 -3.97 -4.36 -8.37
CA ASP A 293 -2.99 -5.21 -7.66
C ASP A 293 -2.60 -4.73 -6.24
N ALA A 294 -3.13 -3.60 -5.75
CA ALA A 294 -2.81 -3.08 -4.42
C ALA A 294 -3.63 -3.75 -3.30
N SER A 295 -3.38 -5.04 -3.09
CA SER A 295 -3.92 -5.78 -1.94
C SER A 295 -3.47 -5.10 -0.62
N SER A 296 -4.32 -5.05 0.41
CA SER A 296 -4.08 -4.39 1.72
C SER A 296 -4.14 -2.85 1.82
N PHE A 297 -4.37 -2.09 0.75
CA PHE A 297 -4.51 -0.62 0.88
C PHE A 297 -5.68 -0.26 1.80
N GLY A 298 -5.46 0.60 2.80
CA GLY A 298 -6.48 0.98 3.80
C GLY A 298 -6.69 -0.04 4.92
N ARG A 299 -5.97 -1.18 4.91
CA ARG A 299 -6.01 -2.18 6.00
C ARG A 299 -5.40 -1.66 7.29
N VAL A 300 -4.30 -0.92 7.19
CA VAL A 300 -3.61 -0.30 8.32
C VAL A 300 -3.24 1.13 7.92
N VAL A 301 -3.68 2.09 8.73
CA VAL A 301 -3.37 3.51 8.61
C VAL A 301 -2.92 4.04 9.96
N ASP A 302 -2.02 5.02 9.95
CA ASP A 302 -1.61 5.75 11.15
C ASP A 302 -1.08 7.15 10.79
N TRP A 303 -0.92 8.01 11.79
CA TRP A 303 -0.31 9.33 11.62
C TRP A 303 1.19 9.25 11.87
N ALA A 304 1.98 9.56 10.84
CA ALA A 304 3.43 9.64 10.96
C ALA A 304 3.88 10.92 11.69
N ASP A 305 3.15 12.00 11.45
CA ASP A 305 3.27 13.29 12.12
C ASP A 305 1.94 14.05 12.01
N ASP A 306 1.93 15.35 12.29
CA ASP A 306 0.71 16.15 12.30
C ASP A 306 0.09 16.37 10.91
N ILE A 307 0.81 16.12 9.81
CA ILE A 307 0.36 16.35 8.41
C ILE A 307 0.55 15.13 7.50
N THR A 308 1.25 14.09 7.97
CA THR A 308 1.63 12.94 7.15
C THR A 308 0.88 11.68 7.61
N VAL A 309 0.18 11.05 6.68
CA VAL A 309 -0.53 9.78 6.89
C VAL A 309 0.31 8.63 6.35
N ALA A 310 0.48 7.57 7.13
CA ALA A 310 1.10 6.32 6.72
C ALA A 310 0.02 5.28 6.37
N VAL A 311 0.21 4.52 5.28
CA VAL A 311 -0.72 3.49 4.81
C VAL A 311 0.06 2.25 4.40
N LEU A 312 -0.38 1.07 4.85
CA LEU A 312 0.21 -0.20 4.42
C LEU A 312 -0.29 -0.59 3.02
N VAL A 313 0.63 -1.05 2.17
CA VAL A 313 0.35 -1.55 0.83
C VAL A 313 1.12 -2.85 0.60
N LEU A 314 0.47 -3.87 0.04
CA LEU A 314 1.09 -5.12 -0.41
C LEU A 314 1.26 -5.01 -1.92
N LYS A 315 2.52 -5.01 -2.37
CA LYS A 315 2.91 -4.94 -3.79
C LYS A 315 3.72 -6.20 -4.12
N PRO A 316 3.07 -7.29 -4.56
CA PRO A 316 3.77 -8.55 -4.81
C PRO A 316 4.83 -8.44 -5.93
N ASP A 317 4.63 -7.54 -6.91
CA ASP A 317 5.35 -7.63 -8.19
C ASP A 317 6.33 -6.48 -8.51
N GLU A 318 6.31 -5.36 -7.78
CA GLU A 318 7.02 -4.14 -8.23
C GLU A 318 8.42 -3.89 -7.64
N THR A 319 8.85 -4.54 -6.55
CA THR A 319 10.18 -4.26 -5.96
C THR A 319 10.99 -5.50 -5.59
N SER A 320 12.30 -5.48 -5.90
CA SER A 320 13.21 -6.60 -5.63
C SER A 320 13.56 -6.76 -4.14
N TRP A 321 13.32 -5.74 -3.31
CA TRP A 321 13.70 -5.72 -1.90
C TRP A 321 12.53 -5.81 -0.91
N SER A 322 11.27 -5.68 -1.34
CA SER A 322 10.10 -5.84 -0.45
C SER A 322 8.85 -6.38 -1.14
N LYS A 323 8.02 -7.15 -0.41
CA LYS A 323 6.65 -7.51 -0.85
C LYS A 323 5.61 -6.50 -0.35
N SER A 324 5.89 -5.82 0.76
CA SER A 324 5.02 -4.78 1.33
C SER A 324 5.76 -3.47 1.50
N LEU A 325 5.03 -2.36 1.38
CA LEU A 325 5.55 -1.02 1.58
C LEU A 325 4.59 -0.24 2.48
N VAL A 326 5.12 0.66 3.29
CA VAL A 326 4.36 1.69 3.97
C VAL A 326 4.50 2.97 3.16
N PHE A 327 3.39 3.47 2.65
CA PHE A 327 3.30 4.69 1.86
C PHE A 327 2.98 5.87 2.77
N PHE A 328 3.73 6.96 2.61
CA PHE A 328 3.53 8.17 3.40
C PHE A 328 2.93 9.26 2.50
N TYR A 329 1.82 9.85 2.89
CA TYR A 329 1.07 10.85 2.13
C TYR A 329 0.98 12.17 2.91
N ASP A 330 1.08 13.31 2.22
CA ASP A 330 0.74 14.61 2.80
C ASP A 330 -0.77 14.79 2.75
N GLU A 331 -1.40 15.08 3.89
CA GLU A 331 -2.82 15.42 3.99
C GLU A 331 -3.23 16.56 3.05
N HIS A 332 -2.33 17.52 2.79
CA HIS A 332 -2.64 18.73 2.02
C HIS A 332 -2.36 18.59 0.52
N SER A 333 -1.78 17.48 0.07
CA SER A 333 -1.52 17.31 -1.36
C SER A 333 -2.85 17.29 -2.12
N VAL A 334 -2.89 17.85 -3.34
CA VAL A 334 -4.09 17.86 -4.18
C VAL A 334 -4.06 16.68 -5.17
N LYS A 335 -2.88 16.11 -5.42
CA LYS A 335 -2.65 14.95 -6.28
C LYS A 335 -2.11 13.80 -5.42
N LEU A 336 -2.99 13.08 -4.72
CA LEU A 336 -2.62 11.97 -3.83
C LEU A 336 -2.47 10.61 -4.52
N THR A 337 -2.14 10.59 -5.81
CA THR A 337 -1.77 9.34 -6.48
C THR A 337 -0.37 8.87 -6.09
N THR A 338 0.52 9.79 -5.72
CA THR A 338 1.92 9.48 -5.39
C THR A 338 2.21 9.71 -3.90
N PRO A 339 2.83 8.74 -3.20
CA PRO A 339 3.29 8.95 -1.83
C PRO A 339 4.48 9.91 -1.80
N LEU A 340 4.64 10.67 -0.72
CA LEU A 340 5.82 11.48 -0.43
C LEU A 340 7.10 10.65 -0.43
N PHE A 341 7.02 9.46 0.18
CA PHE A 341 8.07 8.44 0.18
C PHE A 341 7.47 7.10 0.62
N THR A 342 8.28 6.05 0.51
CA THR A 342 7.91 4.69 0.92
C THR A 342 8.93 4.12 1.90
N PHE A 343 8.48 3.19 2.74
CA PHE A 343 9.33 2.37 3.60
C PHE A 343 9.05 0.88 3.37
N PRO A 344 10.08 0.02 3.23
CA PRO A 344 11.48 0.37 3.00
C PRO A 344 11.66 1.02 1.62
N ASN A 345 12.74 1.76 1.46
CA ASN A 345 13.20 2.29 0.17
C ASN A 345 14.64 1.83 -0.12
N ASN A 346 15.19 2.28 -1.24
CA ASN A 346 16.54 1.94 -1.68
C ASN A 346 17.66 2.34 -0.69
N GLN A 347 17.43 3.28 0.24
CA GLN A 347 18.38 3.64 1.30
C GLN A 347 18.20 2.79 2.58
N GLN A 348 17.08 2.09 2.72
CA GLN A 348 16.66 1.38 3.93
C GLN A 348 16.43 -0.10 3.63
N ILE A 349 17.43 -0.75 3.04
CA ILE A 349 17.37 -2.17 2.67
C ILE A 349 17.30 -3.02 3.94
N LEU A 350 16.28 -3.89 4.00
CA LEU A 350 16.09 -4.87 5.05
C LEU A 350 17.01 -6.05 4.75
N GLY A 351 17.79 -6.47 5.76
CA GLY A 351 18.85 -7.47 5.63
C GLY A 351 18.47 -8.78 4.94
N THR A 352 19.49 -9.59 4.62
CA THR A 352 19.34 -10.84 3.83
C THR A 352 18.36 -11.84 4.44
N ARG A 353 18.22 -11.87 5.79
CA ARG A 353 17.22 -12.70 6.49
C ARG A 353 15.77 -12.29 6.19
N LEU A 354 15.52 -11.03 5.93
CA LEU A 354 14.20 -10.48 5.58
C LEU A 354 14.05 -10.33 4.07
N SER A 355 14.71 -11.15 3.24
CA SER A 355 14.67 -11.04 1.78
C SER A 355 13.22 -10.95 1.27
N ARG A 356 12.79 -9.74 0.92
CA ARG A 356 11.41 -9.34 0.54
C ARG A 356 10.37 -9.58 1.65
N PRO A 357 10.36 -8.79 2.74
CA PRO A 357 9.44 -9.01 3.83
C PRO A 357 8.00 -8.62 3.45
N SER A 358 7.06 -9.33 4.07
CA SER A 358 5.63 -9.04 4.00
C SER A 358 5.18 -8.48 5.35
N PHE A 359 4.59 -7.29 5.34
CA PHE A 359 4.17 -6.59 6.55
C PHE A 359 2.72 -6.94 6.86
N ALA A 360 2.48 -7.41 8.09
CA ALA A 360 1.15 -7.72 8.56
C ALA A 360 0.47 -6.46 9.14
N ARG A 361 1.17 -5.72 9.99
CA ARG A 361 0.69 -4.49 10.64
C ARG A 361 1.84 -3.54 10.97
N PHE A 362 1.52 -2.28 11.19
CA PHE A 362 2.42 -1.30 11.79
C PHE A 362 1.65 -0.41 12.76
N GLY A 363 2.39 0.30 13.61
CA GLY A 363 1.86 1.35 14.47
C GLY A 363 2.91 2.43 14.68
N ILE A 364 2.46 3.67 14.81
CA ILE A 364 3.28 4.84 15.00
C ILE A 364 2.95 5.48 16.35
N THR A 365 3.97 5.76 17.14
CA THR A 365 3.80 6.36 18.45
C THR A 365 3.53 7.85 18.36
N SER A 366 3.12 8.45 19.48
CA SER A 366 2.93 9.90 19.59
C SER A 366 4.18 10.70 19.21
N GLY A 367 5.38 10.15 19.50
CA GLY A 367 6.68 10.71 19.13
C GLY A 367 7.12 10.47 17.69
N GLY A 368 6.31 9.81 16.85
CA GLY A 368 6.62 9.50 15.45
C GLY A 368 7.49 8.27 15.25
N ASN A 369 7.74 7.47 16.30
CA ASN A 369 8.48 6.23 16.19
C ASN A 369 7.58 5.14 15.59
N MET A 370 8.12 4.29 14.71
CA MET A 370 7.34 3.29 14.01
C MET A 370 7.77 1.88 14.42
N ALA A 371 6.80 1.00 14.68
CA ALA A 371 7.01 -0.43 14.81
C ALA A 371 6.24 -1.18 13.72
N ILE A 372 6.88 -2.14 13.07
CA ILE A 372 6.26 -2.98 12.03
C ILE A 372 6.33 -4.44 12.47
N LEU A 373 5.22 -5.15 12.31
CA LEU A 373 5.13 -6.58 12.50
C LEU A 373 5.00 -7.26 11.15
N THR A 374 5.89 -8.21 10.85
CA THR A 374 5.84 -9.00 9.62
C THR A 374 4.89 -10.20 9.75
N GLU A 375 4.49 -10.78 8.62
CA GLU A 375 3.72 -12.03 8.60
C GLU A 375 4.50 -13.22 9.22
N ASN A 376 5.83 -13.16 9.23
CA ASN A 376 6.70 -14.14 9.88
C ASN A 376 6.87 -13.92 11.39
N ALA A 377 6.11 -12.99 11.98
CA ALA A 377 6.23 -12.57 13.37
C ALA A 377 7.58 -11.93 13.74
N ASP A 378 8.32 -11.42 12.75
CA ASP A 378 9.47 -10.54 12.99
C ASP A 378 8.98 -9.12 13.29
N ILE A 379 9.71 -8.42 14.16
CA ILE A 379 9.36 -7.07 14.61
C ILE A 379 10.44 -6.10 14.15
N LEU A 380 10.10 -5.04 13.44
CA LEU A 380 11.01 -3.97 13.06
C LEU A 380 10.73 -2.76 13.95
N ILE A 381 11.76 -2.24 14.60
CA ILE A 381 11.69 -1.08 15.48
C ILE A 381 12.46 0.07 14.81
N ILE A 382 11.72 1.08 14.37
CA ILE A 382 12.21 2.16 13.52
C ILE A 382 12.04 3.48 14.28
N PRO A 383 13.09 3.98 14.94
CA PRO A 383 12.99 5.24 15.65
C PRO A 383 12.84 6.38 14.64
N PHE A 384 12.09 7.39 15.04
CA PHE A 384 12.04 8.67 14.36
C PHE A 384 13.44 9.31 14.37
N THR A 385 13.80 9.98 13.28
CA THR A 385 15.14 10.59 13.16
C THR A 385 15.05 12.10 13.07
N PRO A 386 15.99 12.83 13.72
CA PRO A 386 16.07 14.27 13.57
C PRO A 386 16.45 14.65 12.14
N ALA A 387 16.26 15.92 11.81
CA ALA A 387 16.63 16.45 10.51
C ALA A 387 18.14 16.29 10.27
N GLY A 388 18.51 15.92 9.04
CA GLY A 388 19.87 15.54 8.66
C GLY A 388 20.27 14.08 8.96
N TYR A 389 19.36 13.26 9.53
CA TYR A 389 19.60 11.85 9.83
C TYR A 389 18.54 10.95 9.18
N THR A 390 18.93 9.74 8.79
CA THR A 390 18.04 8.68 8.31
C THR A 390 18.12 7.45 9.23
N SER A 391 17.05 6.67 9.28
CA SER A 391 17.04 5.40 10.01
C SER A 391 17.63 4.31 9.13
N THR A 392 18.72 3.70 9.59
CA THR A 392 19.38 2.59 8.91
C THR A 392 19.31 1.34 9.76
N TRP A 393 19.15 0.20 9.12
CA TRP A 393 19.11 -1.08 9.81
C TRP A 393 20.45 -1.39 10.49
N ASN A 394 20.39 -1.89 11.73
CA ASN A 394 21.57 -2.33 12.47
C ASN A 394 21.79 -3.84 12.27
N GLU A 395 22.81 -4.19 11.48
CA GLU A 395 23.17 -5.58 11.12
C GLU A 395 23.47 -6.47 12.34
N THR A 396 23.79 -5.89 13.49
CA THR A 396 24.12 -6.65 14.71
C THR A 396 22.91 -7.33 15.37
N THR A 397 21.68 -7.02 14.96
CA THR A 397 20.46 -7.50 15.63
C THR A 397 19.83 -8.75 14.99
N GLU A 398 20.45 -9.35 13.98
CA GLU A 398 19.91 -10.50 13.22
C GLU A 398 19.59 -11.76 14.04
N ARG A 399 20.11 -11.87 15.27
CA ARG A 399 19.95 -13.07 16.11
C ARG A 399 18.66 -13.10 16.90
N VAL A 400 17.92 -12.00 16.97
CA VAL A 400 16.66 -11.88 17.69
C VAL A 400 15.59 -11.55 16.65
N PHE A 401 14.38 -12.12 16.73
CA PHE A 401 13.24 -11.80 15.82
C PHE A 401 12.76 -10.33 15.93
N VAL A 402 13.64 -9.43 16.36
CA VAL A 402 13.45 -8.00 16.51
C VAL A 402 14.63 -7.31 15.82
N PHE A 403 14.33 -6.51 14.81
CA PHE A 403 15.29 -5.78 13.98
C PHE A 403 15.24 -4.31 14.38
N TYR A 404 16.37 -3.77 14.87
CA TYR A 404 16.43 -2.38 15.29
C TYR A 404 17.07 -1.52 14.20
N PHE A 405 16.53 -0.34 14.02
CA PHE A 405 17.12 0.70 13.21
C PHE A 405 17.82 1.72 14.10
N ILE A 406 18.94 2.24 13.61
CA ILE A 406 19.73 3.27 14.26
C ILE A 406 19.76 4.53 13.40
N GLN A 407 19.91 5.67 14.06
CA GLN A 407 20.04 6.95 13.38
C GLN A 407 21.44 7.06 12.77
N LYS A 408 21.52 7.36 11.47
CA LYS A 408 22.76 7.61 10.75
C LYS A 408 22.67 8.93 10.01
N LEU A 409 23.78 9.66 9.95
CA LEU A 409 23.87 10.91 9.18
C LEU A 409 23.52 10.66 7.71
N CYS A 410 22.82 11.61 7.10
CA CYS A 410 22.62 11.63 5.65
C CYS A 410 23.98 11.59 4.95
N ILE A 411 24.11 10.74 3.92
CA ILE A 411 25.32 10.66 3.12
C ILE A 411 25.52 11.97 2.33
N GLY A 412 26.77 12.26 1.95
CA GLY A 412 27.07 13.40 1.08
C GLY A 412 26.25 13.38 -0.20
N GLY A 413 25.92 14.56 -0.74
CA GLY A 413 24.99 14.72 -1.86
C GLY A 413 23.51 14.62 -1.48
N THR A 414 23.17 14.28 -0.23
CA THR A 414 21.78 14.22 0.26
C THR A 414 21.55 15.14 1.45
N TYR A 415 20.30 15.51 1.72
CA TYR A 415 19.92 16.35 2.85
C TYR A 415 18.58 15.90 3.41
N LYS A 416 18.26 16.30 4.63
CA LYS A 416 16.94 16.08 5.21
C LYS A 416 16.56 17.25 6.10
N ASN A 417 15.54 18.00 5.68
CA ASN A 417 15.11 19.22 6.36
C ASN A 417 14.02 19.01 7.41
N ARG A 418 13.38 17.83 7.44
CA ARG A 418 12.29 17.49 8.36
C ARG A 418 12.70 16.33 9.24
N THR A 419 12.20 16.33 10.47
CA THR A 419 12.26 15.18 11.34
C THR A 419 11.20 14.17 10.89
N SER A 420 11.58 12.96 10.50
CA SER A 420 10.66 11.93 10.00
C SER A 420 11.31 10.54 9.98
N VAL A 421 10.56 9.48 9.74
CA VAL A 421 11.12 8.15 9.40
C VAL A 421 11.60 8.04 7.94
N GLY A 422 11.37 9.10 7.13
CA GLY A 422 11.65 9.10 5.70
C GLY A 422 13.14 9.19 5.35
N PRO A 423 13.47 8.93 4.08
CA PRO A 423 14.85 8.93 3.58
C PRO A 423 15.45 10.35 3.52
N CYS A 424 16.76 10.42 3.27
CA CYS A 424 17.40 11.66 2.89
C CYS A 424 17.07 11.98 1.42
N GLN A 425 16.75 13.24 1.14
CA GLN A 425 16.47 13.73 -0.21
C GLN A 425 17.76 14.05 -0.94
N ILE A 426 17.77 13.85 -2.26
CA ILE A 426 18.92 14.19 -3.10
C ILE A 426 19.03 15.72 -3.23
N CYS A 427 20.25 16.25 -3.14
CA CYS A 427 20.49 17.67 -3.39
C CYS A 427 20.11 18.04 -4.83
N PRO A 428 19.30 19.10 -5.03
CA PRO A 428 18.95 19.57 -6.37
C PRO A 428 20.17 20.10 -7.12
N SER A 429 20.08 20.18 -8.45
CA SER A 429 21.14 20.75 -9.27
C SER A 429 21.48 22.19 -8.87
N GLY A 430 22.75 22.57 -9.02
CA GLY A 430 23.26 23.87 -8.57
C GLY A 430 23.48 23.97 -7.05
N THR A 431 23.23 22.88 -6.31
CA THR A 431 23.53 22.78 -4.89
C THR A 431 24.40 21.56 -4.59
N ARG A 432 25.10 21.58 -3.46
CA ARG A 432 25.96 20.50 -3.02
C ARG A 432 25.84 20.23 -1.52
N ASN A 433 26.20 19.01 -1.14
CA ASN A 433 26.51 18.66 0.23
C ASN A 433 27.77 17.79 0.26
N SER A 434 28.85 18.30 0.85
CA SER A 434 30.11 17.58 0.94
C SER A 434 30.08 16.37 1.89
N GLY A 435 29.06 16.25 2.75
CA GLY A 435 28.96 15.17 3.74
C GLY A 435 30.07 15.20 4.80
N THR A 436 30.83 16.29 4.88
CA THR A 436 31.97 16.48 5.80
C THR A 436 31.58 17.17 7.12
N LEU A 437 30.31 17.57 7.25
CA LEU A 437 29.80 18.17 8.48
C LEU A 437 29.47 17.05 9.47
N ASP A 438 30.07 17.11 10.66
CA ASP A 438 29.71 16.21 11.79
C ASP A 438 28.26 16.41 12.27
N ASN A 439 27.61 17.49 11.83
CA ASN A 439 26.23 17.83 12.12
C ASN A 439 25.33 17.52 10.91
N GLY A 440 24.12 17.02 11.18
CA GLY A 440 23.13 16.68 10.16
C GLY A 440 22.83 17.82 9.18
N VAL A 441 22.80 17.50 7.88
CA VAL A 441 22.64 18.49 6.81
C VAL A 441 21.16 18.75 6.54
N LEU A 442 20.72 19.95 6.93
CA LEU A 442 19.33 20.40 6.83
C LEU A 442 18.98 20.95 5.45
N GLN A 443 19.97 21.45 4.71
CA GLN A 443 19.78 22.04 3.39
C GLN A 443 21.08 21.92 2.58
N CYS A 444 20.94 21.82 1.26
CA CYS A 444 22.09 21.83 0.36
C CYS A 444 22.63 23.25 0.19
N ILE A 445 23.94 23.37 0.08
CA ILE A 445 24.64 24.65 -0.07
C ILE A 445 24.70 24.98 -1.55
N SER A 446 24.36 26.21 -1.95
CA SER A 446 24.53 26.64 -3.33
C SER A 446 25.99 26.58 -3.73
N CYS A 447 26.25 26.15 -4.96
CA CYS A 447 27.62 26.08 -5.47
C CYS A 447 28.21 27.48 -5.68
N SER A 448 29.54 27.58 -5.62
CA SER A 448 30.25 28.86 -5.59
C SER A 448 29.89 29.72 -6.80
N LYS A 449 29.21 30.86 -6.56
CA LYS A 449 28.90 31.86 -7.59
C LYS A 449 30.12 32.65 -8.08
N ASN A 450 31.28 32.48 -7.43
CA ASN A 450 32.46 33.29 -7.68
C ASN A 450 33.29 32.84 -8.90
N SER A 451 32.97 31.70 -9.51
CA SER A 451 33.49 31.34 -10.81
C SER A 451 32.33 31.05 -11.75
N SER A 452 32.27 31.76 -12.89
CA SER A 452 31.42 31.43 -14.04
C SER A 452 31.76 30.07 -14.67
N THR A 453 32.66 29.31 -14.03
CA THR A 453 33.21 28.04 -14.48
C THR A 453 32.92 26.91 -13.50
N SER A 454 32.14 27.08 -12.42
CA SER A 454 31.78 25.92 -11.57
C SER A 454 30.30 25.55 -11.69
N PHE A 455 30.01 24.25 -11.71
CA PHE A 455 28.66 23.72 -11.67
C PHE A 455 28.55 22.56 -10.67
N CYS A 456 27.32 22.28 -10.24
CA CYS A 456 27.02 21.14 -9.40
C CYS A 456 25.90 20.31 -10.01
N PRO A 457 26.18 19.05 -10.36
CA PRO A 457 25.14 18.12 -10.73
C PRO A 457 24.23 17.78 -9.53
N LEU A 458 23.10 17.13 -9.77
CA LEU A 458 22.28 16.49 -8.73
C LEU A 458 23.17 15.59 -7.86
N ALA A 459 22.88 15.57 -6.56
CA ALA A 459 23.66 14.85 -5.56
C ALA A 459 25.14 15.27 -5.44
N SER A 460 25.53 16.47 -5.89
CA SER A 460 26.95 16.84 -5.88
C SER A 460 27.55 16.92 -4.48
N LEU A 461 28.76 16.40 -4.35
CA LEU A 461 29.61 16.50 -3.15
C LEU A 461 30.46 17.77 -3.17
N VAL A 462 30.90 18.18 -4.35
CA VAL A 462 31.89 19.25 -4.57
C VAL A 462 31.53 20.09 -5.79
N ASP A 463 32.08 21.30 -5.86
CA ASP A 463 31.95 22.13 -7.05
C ASP A 463 32.83 21.51 -8.17
N ILE A 464 32.26 21.28 -9.36
CA ILE A 464 32.99 20.76 -10.52
C ILE A 464 33.36 21.94 -11.41
N ASP A 465 34.64 22.06 -11.78
CA ASP A 465 35.12 23.12 -12.69
C ASP A 465 34.87 22.72 -14.15
N LEU A 466 34.09 23.52 -14.88
CA LEU A 466 33.84 23.46 -16.32
C LEU A 466 35.13 23.53 -17.15
N SER A 467 36.23 24.04 -16.59
CA SER A 467 37.55 23.95 -17.26
C SER A 467 38.03 22.50 -17.42
N THR A 468 37.54 21.59 -16.58
CA THR A 468 37.88 20.16 -16.60
C THR A 468 36.85 19.30 -17.33
N VAL A 469 35.62 19.82 -17.47
CA VAL A 469 34.50 19.14 -18.15
C VAL A 469 33.76 20.17 -19.03
N PRO A 470 34.07 20.26 -20.34
CA PRO A 470 33.53 21.30 -21.25
C PRO A 470 32.01 21.21 -21.50
N SER A 471 31.39 20.06 -21.24
CA SER A 471 29.95 19.85 -21.37
C SER A 471 29.48 18.74 -20.44
N TYR A 472 28.36 18.97 -19.75
CA TYR A 472 27.66 17.92 -19.01
C TYR A 472 26.18 17.93 -19.39
N SER A 473 25.61 16.74 -19.54
CA SER A 473 24.16 16.56 -19.66
C SER A 473 23.70 15.77 -18.44
N GLN A 474 22.78 16.34 -17.67
CA GLN A 474 22.16 15.65 -16.56
C GLN A 474 20.65 15.82 -16.66
N THR A 475 19.97 14.72 -16.92
CA THR A 475 18.51 14.66 -16.87
C THR A 475 18.11 13.94 -15.58
N VAL A 476 17.08 14.46 -14.91
CA VAL A 476 16.33 13.65 -13.93
C VAL A 476 15.74 12.47 -14.71
N ALA A 477 15.65 11.31 -14.06
CA ALA A 477 15.07 10.09 -14.62
C ALA A 477 13.86 10.42 -15.50
N TYR A 478 13.84 9.76 -16.67
CA TYR A 478 12.89 9.88 -17.76
C TYR A 478 11.46 10.24 -17.30
N PRO A 479 10.71 11.04 -18.09
CA PRO A 479 9.30 11.27 -17.80
C PRO A 479 8.62 9.94 -17.49
N GLU A 480 7.80 9.92 -16.44
CA GLU A 480 6.96 8.77 -16.05
C GLU A 480 6.49 8.07 -17.32
N THR A 481 6.95 6.83 -17.52
CA THR A 481 6.32 5.95 -18.50
C THR A 481 4.85 5.94 -18.14
N GLY A 482 3.98 6.36 -19.06
CA GLY A 482 2.54 6.26 -18.85
C GLY A 482 2.16 4.82 -18.45
N ASP A 483 0.99 4.67 -17.83
CA ASP A 483 0.46 3.49 -17.11
C ASP A 483 0.63 2.08 -17.74
N THR A 484 1.22 1.96 -18.93
CA THR A 484 1.56 0.73 -19.64
C THR A 484 2.99 0.28 -19.30
N THR A 485 3.12 -0.72 -18.41
CA THR A 485 4.38 -1.40 -18.09
C THR A 485 4.74 -2.53 -19.06
N ASP A 486 3.80 -2.92 -19.93
CA ASP A 486 3.99 -4.01 -20.89
C ASP A 486 4.75 -3.55 -22.14
N MET A 487 5.85 -4.24 -22.42
CA MET A 487 6.73 -3.95 -23.57
C MET A 487 5.99 -4.10 -24.90
N GLU A 488 5.01 -5.01 -24.99
CA GLU A 488 4.22 -5.23 -26.20
C GLU A 488 3.32 -4.03 -26.52
N ASP A 489 2.64 -3.49 -25.51
CA ASP A 489 1.81 -2.29 -25.63
C ASP A 489 2.64 -1.06 -26.00
N LEU A 490 3.84 -0.99 -25.45
CA LEU A 490 4.77 0.10 -25.72
C LEU A 490 5.32 0.05 -27.15
N LEU A 491 5.63 -1.16 -27.65
CA LEU A 491 6.01 -1.39 -29.04
C LEU A 491 4.85 -1.09 -30.00
N LEU A 492 3.63 -1.52 -29.68
CA LEU A 492 2.43 -1.22 -30.46
C LEU A 492 2.14 0.28 -30.49
N LYS A 493 2.21 0.96 -29.34
CA LYS A 493 2.03 2.41 -29.23
C LYS A 493 3.06 3.15 -30.07
N ASN A 494 4.35 2.79 -29.96
CA ASN A 494 5.42 3.38 -30.77
C ASN A 494 5.24 3.13 -32.27
N MET A 495 4.78 1.94 -32.65
CA MET A 495 4.61 1.57 -34.05
C MET A 495 3.43 2.32 -34.69
N PHE A 496 2.36 2.61 -33.93
CA PHE A 496 1.13 3.22 -34.46
C PHE A 496 0.92 4.70 -34.10
N GLN A 497 1.84 5.34 -33.36
CA GLN A 497 1.73 6.75 -32.99
C GLN A 497 1.80 7.67 -34.21
N ILE A 498 0.77 8.48 -34.38
CA ILE A 498 0.71 9.52 -35.42
C ILE A 498 1.01 10.86 -34.74
N SER A 499 2.18 11.41 -35.02
CA SER A 499 2.54 12.78 -34.64
C SER A 499 2.24 13.74 -35.80
N SER A 500 2.06 15.03 -35.49
CA SER A 500 1.88 16.09 -36.48
C SER A 500 3.15 16.38 -37.29
N ASP A 501 4.28 15.76 -36.97
CA ASP A 501 5.49 15.86 -37.78
C ASP A 501 5.33 15.10 -39.11
N SER A 502 5.65 15.77 -40.21
CA SER A 502 5.63 15.21 -41.57
C SER A 502 6.46 13.93 -41.71
N ARG A 503 7.58 13.83 -41.01
CA ARG A 503 8.42 12.61 -40.97
C ARG A 503 7.67 11.45 -40.33
N CYS A 504 6.88 11.73 -39.31
CA CYS A 504 6.14 10.73 -38.56
C CYS A 504 4.98 10.12 -39.33
N LEU A 505 4.32 10.94 -40.13
CA LEU A 505 3.28 10.45 -41.02
C LEU A 505 3.84 9.42 -42.03
N VAL A 506 5.01 9.71 -42.62
CA VAL A 506 5.63 8.87 -43.67
C VAL A 506 6.18 7.55 -43.13
N ILE A 507 6.65 7.50 -41.89
CA ILE A 507 7.22 6.29 -41.27
C ILE A 507 6.13 5.39 -40.67
N SER A 508 4.94 5.94 -40.39
CA SER A 508 3.84 5.19 -39.78
C SER A 508 3.32 4.05 -40.69
N PRO A 509 3.29 2.80 -40.21
CA PRO A 509 2.65 1.68 -40.91
C PRO A 509 1.15 1.92 -41.15
N LEU A 510 0.49 2.73 -40.31
CA LEU A 510 -0.93 3.05 -40.48
C LEU A 510 -1.17 3.85 -41.78
N LEU A 511 -0.28 4.78 -42.12
CA LEU A 511 -0.41 5.54 -43.36
C LEU A 511 -0.32 4.63 -44.58
N TRP A 512 0.70 3.76 -44.63
CA TRP A 512 0.91 2.87 -45.77
C TRP A 512 -0.19 1.82 -45.91
N THR A 513 -0.73 1.35 -44.81
CA THR A 513 -1.88 0.43 -44.81
C THR A 513 -3.16 1.14 -45.23
N LEU A 514 -3.37 2.41 -44.87
CA LEU A 514 -4.46 3.23 -45.38
C LEU A 514 -4.33 3.53 -46.88
N ILE A 515 -3.12 3.83 -47.37
CA ILE A 515 -2.86 4.02 -48.81
C ILE A 515 -3.13 2.71 -49.56
N ALA A 516 -2.60 1.58 -49.08
CA ALA A 516 -2.85 0.26 -49.67
C ALA A 516 -4.34 -0.09 -49.66
N GLY A 517 -5.03 0.15 -48.54
CA GLY A 517 -6.48 -0.04 -48.42
C GLY A 517 -7.27 0.87 -49.36
N GLY A 518 -6.88 2.13 -49.51
CA GLY A 518 -7.47 3.08 -50.44
C GLY A 518 -7.30 2.67 -51.90
N VAL A 519 -6.11 2.20 -52.28
CA VAL A 519 -5.85 1.64 -53.62
C VAL A 519 -6.69 0.37 -53.84
N SER A 520 -6.78 -0.52 -52.86
CA SER A 520 -7.62 -1.72 -52.92
C SER A 520 -9.10 -1.38 -53.10
N LEU A 521 -9.59 -0.35 -52.39
CA LEU A 521 -10.97 0.14 -52.51
C LEU A 521 -11.22 0.80 -53.86
N PHE A 522 -10.26 1.57 -54.38
CA PHE A 522 -10.33 2.14 -55.73
C PHE A 522 -10.40 1.07 -56.82
N ILE A 523 -9.57 0.03 -56.73
CA ILE A 523 -9.60 -1.12 -57.65
C ILE A 523 -10.95 -1.82 -57.57
N LEU A 524 -11.48 -2.01 -56.36
CA LEU A 524 -12.79 -2.62 -56.14
C LEU A 524 -13.91 -1.79 -56.79
N LEU A 525 -13.91 -0.47 -56.60
CA LEU A 525 -14.87 0.45 -57.23
C LEU A 525 -14.75 0.40 -58.77
N LEU A 526 -13.53 0.44 -59.30
CA LEU A 526 -13.28 0.35 -60.74
C LEU A 526 -13.81 -0.98 -61.32
N MET A 527 -13.66 -2.09 -60.59
CA MET A 527 -14.20 -3.40 -60.95
C MET A 527 -15.73 -3.47 -60.88
N ILE A 528 -16.37 -2.70 -59.99
CA ILE A 528 -17.82 -2.53 -59.92
C ILE A 528 -18.30 -1.69 -61.11
N VAL A 529 -17.67 -0.56 -61.39
CA VAL A 529 -18.02 0.32 -62.50
C VAL A 529 -17.90 -0.42 -63.83
N ILE A 530 -16.80 -1.16 -64.06
CA ILE A 530 -16.65 -2.00 -65.26
C ILE A 530 -17.75 -3.05 -65.38
N LYS A 531 -18.28 -3.59 -64.27
CA LYS A 531 -19.41 -4.54 -64.31
C LYS A 531 -20.68 -3.87 -64.86
N PHE A 532 -20.90 -2.59 -64.58
CA PHE A 532 -22.10 -1.87 -65.00
C PHE A 532 -22.06 -1.39 -66.45
N PHE A 533 -20.89 -1.02 -66.99
CA PHE A 533 -20.77 -0.45 -68.34
C PHE A 533 -20.82 -1.46 -69.51
N GLY A 534 -20.85 -2.77 -69.25
CA GLY A 534 -21.24 -3.80 -70.24
C GLY A 534 -20.35 -3.96 -71.50
N CYS A 535 -19.25 -3.22 -71.63
CA CYS A 535 -18.39 -3.27 -72.83
C CYS A 535 -17.57 -4.58 -72.90
N GLU A 536 -17.58 -5.25 -74.05
CA GLU A 536 -16.99 -6.58 -74.26
C GLU A 536 -15.47 -6.62 -73.97
N GLN A 537 -14.76 -5.54 -74.29
CA GLN A 537 -13.32 -5.40 -74.04
C GLN A 537 -13.01 -5.21 -72.54
N CYS A 538 -13.90 -4.53 -71.81
CA CYS A 538 -13.77 -4.31 -70.37
C CYS A 538 -14.08 -5.59 -69.57
N ILE A 539 -14.99 -6.44 -70.06
CA ILE A 539 -15.28 -7.76 -69.46
C ILE A 539 -14.05 -8.68 -69.53
N LYS A 540 -13.33 -8.67 -70.66
CA LYS A 540 -12.06 -9.43 -70.80
C LYS A 540 -10.99 -8.94 -69.82
N CYS A 541 -10.84 -7.62 -69.66
CA CYS A 541 -9.89 -7.04 -68.70
C CYS A 541 -10.24 -7.40 -67.25
N ARG A 542 -11.53 -7.34 -66.89
CA ARG A 542 -12.03 -7.72 -65.56
C ARG A 542 -11.77 -9.19 -65.24
N LYS A 543 -11.94 -10.10 -66.20
CA LYS A 543 -11.67 -11.54 -66.00
C LYS A 543 -10.19 -11.78 -65.69
N LYS A 544 -9.29 -11.18 -66.48
CA LYS A 544 -7.84 -11.24 -66.22
C LYS A 544 -7.45 -10.67 -64.85
N ALA A 545 -7.99 -9.51 -64.46
CA ALA A 545 -7.70 -8.91 -63.16
C ALA A 545 -8.20 -9.79 -62.00
N LYS A 546 -9.39 -10.40 -62.11
CA LYS A 546 -9.89 -11.35 -61.11
C LYS A 546 -8.98 -12.56 -60.97
N ASP A 547 -8.52 -13.14 -62.07
CA ASP A 547 -7.66 -14.32 -62.04
C ASP A 547 -6.32 -13.99 -61.36
N ILE A 548 -5.74 -12.80 -61.63
CA ILE A 548 -4.53 -12.32 -60.96
C ILE A 548 -4.76 -12.14 -59.46
N PHE A 549 -5.80 -11.42 -59.05
CA PHE A 549 -6.04 -11.16 -57.62
C PHE A 549 -6.47 -12.41 -56.85
N LYS A 550 -7.12 -13.37 -57.52
CA LYS A 550 -7.45 -14.67 -56.93
C LYS A 550 -6.19 -15.47 -56.58
N HIS A 551 -5.12 -15.35 -57.37
CA HIS A 551 -3.83 -15.99 -57.05
C HIS A 551 -3.06 -15.31 -55.90
N THR A 552 -3.41 -14.06 -55.57
CA THR A 552 -2.81 -13.32 -54.45
C THR A 552 -3.60 -13.43 -53.15
N ASP A 553 -4.72 -14.16 -53.12
CA ASP A 553 -5.54 -14.34 -51.93
C ASP A 553 -4.97 -15.42 -51.02
N ILE A 554 -4.23 -14.99 -49.99
CA ILE A 554 -3.69 -15.88 -48.96
C ILE A 554 -4.75 -16.16 -47.88
N ILE A 555 -5.68 -15.23 -47.66
CA ILE A 555 -6.66 -15.31 -46.56
C ILE A 555 -7.77 -16.31 -46.87
N GLY A 556 -8.27 -16.30 -48.11
CA GLY A 556 -9.33 -17.20 -48.57
C GLY A 556 -8.82 -18.40 -49.37
N GLU A 557 -7.53 -18.74 -49.29
CA GLU A 557 -6.90 -19.84 -50.05
C GLU A 557 -7.16 -19.77 -51.58
N GLY A 558 -7.34 -18.56 -52.12
CA GLY A 558 -7.65 -18.36 -53.52
C GLY A 558 -9.13 -18.52 -53.87
N GLU A 559 -10.06 -18.58 -52.91
CA GLU A 559 -11.49 -18.66 -53.21
C GLU A 559 -12.07 -17.33 -53.71
N MET A 560 -11.57 -16.20 -53.22
CA MET A 560 -12.14 -14.88 -53.49
C MET A 560 -11.10 -13.86 -53.99
N TRP A 561 -11.31 -13.32 -55.20
CA TRP A 561 -10.46 -12.24 -55.74
C TRP A 561 -10.41 -10.97 -54.86
N ALA A 562 -11.45 -10.74 -54.03
CA ALA A 562 -11.47 -9.64 -53.07
C ALA A 562 -10.54 -9.90 -51.86
N GLY A 563 -10.35 -11.16 -51.46
CA GLY A 563 -9.40 -11.53 -50.40
C GLY A 563 -7.95 -11.26 -50.80
N GLY A 564 -7.61 -11.36 -52.10
CA GLY A 564 -6.30 -10.97 -52.63
C GLY A 564 -5.99 -9.48 -52.47
N LEU A 565 -7.00 -8.61 -52.58
CA LEU A 565 -6.83 -7.17 -52.34
C LEU A 565 -6.62 -6.84 -50.86
N ALA A 566 -7.25 -7.59 -49.95
CA ALA A 566 -7.02 -7.46 -48.51
C ALA A 566 -5.64 -8.00 -48.11
N THR A 567 -5.20 -9.10 -48.75
CA THR A 567 -3.88 -9.70 -48.53
C THR A 567 -2.75 -8.71 -48.81
N LEU A 568 -2.88 -7.85 -49.83
CA LEU A 568 -1.89 -6.80 -50.11
C LEU A 568 -1.72 -5.81 -48.95
N ALA A 569 -2.80 -5.41 -48.29
CA ALA A 569 -2.73 -4.51 -47.13
C ALA A 569 -2.06 -5.18 -45.92
N ILE A 570 -2.33 -6.48 -45.71
CA ILE A 570 -1.70 -7.27 -44.64
C ILE A 570 -0.21 -7.43 -44.90
N ILE A 571 0.21 -7.73 -46.13
CA ILE A 571 1.63 -7.86 -46.48
C ILE A 571 2.39 -6.57 -46.20
N VAL A 572 1.80 -5.41 -46.51
CA VAL A 572 2.38 -4.10 -46.18
C VAL A 572 2.54 -3.96 -44.66
N LEU A 573 1.49 -4.25 -43.88
CA LEU A 573 1.55 -4.16 -42.42
C LEU A 573 2.64 -5.06 -41.81
N VAL A 574 2.72 -6.32 -42.24
CA VAL A 574 3.70 -7.30 -41.76
C VAL A 574 5.12 -6.88 -42.15
N SER A 575 5.32 -6.38 -43.37
CA SER A 575 6.64 -5.92 -43.83
C SER A 575 7.16 -4.74 -43.03
N PHE A 576 6.29 -3.77 -42.71
CA PHE A 576 6.62 -2.65 -41.85
C PHE A 576 6.90 -3.08 -40.41
N SER A 577 6.10 -4.01 -39.86
CA SER A 577 6.31 -4.56 -38.52
C SER A 577 7.65 -5.30 -38.40
N TYR A 578 8.01 -6.05 -39.44
CA TYR A 578 9.30 -6.74 -39.52
C TYR A 578 10.48 -5.75 -39.60
N TRP A 579 10.38 -4.72 -40.45
CA TRP A 579 11.40 -3.68 -40.57
C TRP A 579 11.59 -2.89 -39.27
N PHE A 580 10.48 -2.55 -38.60
CA PHE A 580 10.50 -1.91 -37.29
C PHE A 580 11.21 -2.79 -36.25
N SER A 581 10.83 -4.08 -36.17
CA SER A 581 11.40 -5.03 -35.22
C SER A 581 12.91 -5.20 -35.40
N ILE A 582 13.39 -5.31 -36.63
CA ILE A 582 14.84 -5.38 -36.92
C ILE A 582 15.56 -4.10 -36.50
N SER A 583 14.98 -2.95 -36.84
CA SER A 583 15.57 -1.65 -36.53
C SER A 583 15.64 -1.41 -35.02
N PHE A 584 14.63 -1.89 -34.29
CA PHE A 584 14.57 -1.87 -32.84
C PHE A 584 15.64 -2.78 -32.21
N ILE A 585 15.72 -4.05 -32.63
CA ILE A 585 16.70 -5.02 -32.09
C ILE A 585 18.14 -4.57 -32.33
N ARG A 586 18.46 -4.03 -33.52
CA ARG A 586 19.81 -3.55 -33.84
C ARG A 586 20.28 -2.38 -33.00
N ARG A 587 19.35 -1.73 -32.30
CA ARG A 587 19.64 -0.58 -31.46
C ARG A 587 19.86 -0.96 -30.00
N TYR A 588 19.81 -2.24 -29.67
CA TYR A 588 19.97 -2.74 -28.32
C TYR A 588 21.38 -3.31 -28.13
N PRO A 589 22.13 -2.93 -27.08
CA PRO A 589 21.79 -1.95 -26.03
C PRO A 589 21.89 -0.49 -26.53
N ILE A 590 20.97 0.37 -26.07
CA ILE A 590 20.81 1.76 -26.53
C ILE A 590 21.94 2.67 -26.04
N GLU A 591 22.66 2.24 -25.00
CA GLU A 591 23.77 2.95 -24.34
C GLU A 591 24.98 3.18 -25.28
N ASP A 592 25.14 2.38 -26.34
CA ASP A 592 26.28 2.44 -27.25
C ASP A 592 26.04 3.30 -28.52
N ILE A 593 24.89 3.96 -28.65
CA ILE A 593 24.44 4.55 -29.93
C ILE A 593 24.21 6.06 -29.82
N ASN A 594 25.20 6.83 -30.30
CA ASN A 594 25.21 8.30 -30.30
C ASN A 594 24.26 8.97 -31.32
N GLU A 595 23.57 8.20 -32.16
CA GLU A 595 22.70 8.74 -33.22
C GLU A 595 21.22 8.75 -32.78
N PRO A 596 20.38 9.68 -33.29
CA PRO A 596 18.94 9.71 -32.98
C PRO A 596 18.16 8.56 -33.62
N ALA A 597 17.11 8.05 -32.96
CA ALA A 597 16.25 7.00 -33.50
C ALA A 597 15.47 7.53 -34.71
N THR A 598 15.94 7.16 -35.91
CA THR A 598 15.38 7.63 -37.17
C THR A 598 14.09 6.89 -37.59
N PHE A 599 13.82 5.73 -36.98
CA PHE A 599 12.71 4.82 -37.28
C PHE A 599 11.51 4.93 -36.32
N THR A 600 11.60 5.72 -35.24
CA THR A 600 10.49 6.02 -34.33
C THR A 600 10.13 7.51 -34.35
N CYS A 601 8.89 7.80 -33.98
CA CYS A 601 8.34 9.15 -33.85
C CYS A 601 8.54 9.75 -32.48
N ASP A 602 8.46 8.90 -31.47
CA ASP A 602 8.68 9.25 -30.10
C ASP A 602 10.00 8.63 -29.66
N GLN A 603 10.98 9.49 -29.40
CA GLN A 603 12.29 9.06 -28.90
C GLN A 603 12.25 8.85 -27.38
N SER A 604 11.22 9.36 -26.69
CA SER A 604 11.08 9.23 -25.24
C SER A 604 10.66 7.82 -24.80
N LEU A 605 9.97 7.08 -25.67
CA LEU A 605 9.48 5.72 -25.43
C LEU A 605 10.51 4.63 -25.77
N VAL A 606 11.71 4.98 -26.24
CA VAL A 606 12.75 3.97 -26.58
C VAL A 606 13.40 3.38 -25.31
N ASN A 607 13.23 4.03 -24.14
CA ASN A 607 13.92 3.71 -22.89
C ASN A 607 13.02 3.19 -21.77
N ALA A 608 11.84 2.66 -22.11
CA ALA A 608 10.79 2.36 -21.14
C ALA A 608 11.05 1.13 -20.22
N GLN A 609 12.21 0.47 -20.30
CA GLN A 609 12.51 -0.71 -19.48
C GLN A 609 13.72 -0.56 -18.55
N PHE A 610 14.10 0.66 -18.19
CA PHE A 610 15.12 0.87 -17.17
C PHE A 610 14.49 1.19 -15.82
N SER A 611 14.24 0.14 -15.05
CA SER A 611 13.95 0.27 -13.63
C SER A 611 15.20 0.76 -12.88
N ILE A 612 15.20 2.05 -12.57
CA ILE A 612 15.85 2.67 -11.40
C ILE A 612 17.31 2.26 -11.15
N VAL A 613 18.24 2.84 -11.90
CA VAL A 613 19.60 3.15 -11.43
C VAL A 613 19.96 4.56 -11.90
N LEU A 614 20.67 5.32 -11.05
CA LEU A 614 21.27 6.61 -11.42
C LEU A 614 22.33 6.35 -12.50
N GLU A 615 22.11 6.81 -13.72
CA GLU A 615 23.13 6.79 -14.78
C GLU A 615 23.67 8.18 -15.07
N LEU A 616 24.99 8.30 -15.01
CA LEU A 616 25.73 9.42 -15.53
C LEU A 616 25.92 9.18 -17.03
N ILE A 617 25.15 9.90 -17.87
CA ILE A 617 24.98 9.55 -19.29
C ILE A 617 26.24 9.83 -20.13
N ASP A 618 26.98 10.90 -19.85
CA ASP A 618 28.23 11.19 -20.56
C ASP A 618 29.12 12.18 -19.78
N ILE A 619 30.43 11.96 -19.81
CA ILE A 619 31.46 12.94 -19.47
C ILE A 619 32.40 13.04 -20.68
N HIS A 620 32.29 14.13 -21.43
CA HIS A 620 33.29 14.45 -22.44
C HIS A 620 34.56 15.00 -21.77
N GLN A 621 35.60 14.17 -21.69
CA GLN A 621 36.95 14.61 -21.31
C GLN A 621 37.69 15.17 -22.52
N LEU A 622 38.37 16.31 -22.35
CA LEU A 622 39.36 16.79 -23.31
C LEU A 622 40.50 15.77 -23.38
N LYS A 623 40.75 15.23 -24.58
CA LYS A 623 41.98 14.48 -24.89
C LYS A 623 43.17 15.41 -25.03
#